data_AF-A0A4Z0PWP2-F1
#
_entry.id   AF-A0A4Z0PWP2-F1
#
_cell.length_a   1.000
_cell.length_b   1.000
_cell.length_c   1.000
_cell.angle_alpha   90.00
_cell.angle_beta   90.00
_cell.angle_gamma   90.00
#
_symmetry.space_group_name_H-M   'P 1'
#
loop_
_entity.id
_entity.type
_entity.pdbx_description
1 polymer ?
#
loop_
_entity_poly.entity_id
_entity_poly.type
_entity_poly.pdbx_seq_one_letter_code
_entity_poly.pdbx_strand_id
1 'polypeptide(L)'
;MNYSLSLLTTRAQCDAVLAYANAKLGLLGYHDAQTGRRTSNLTTSATSDAAELVSLNAFITAMTPVIPTLPAGKNREKQENELRVSTDRRDALLARQGQQGPEVLLEAEAESGLIDIQVPFIQDFIAQVTAHRATLSA
;
A
#
# COMPACT_ATOMS: atom_id res chain seq x y z
N MET A 1 11.09 23.85 10.76
CA MET A 1 11.09 24.79 9.62
C MET A 1 10.83 26.21 10.15
N ASN A 2 11.40 27.26 9.56
CA ASN A 2 11.18 28.64 10.04
C ASN A 2 9.98 29.27 9.33
N TYR A 3 8.92 29.56 10.06
CA TYR A 3 7.72 30.20 9.54
C TYR A 3 7.72 31.71 9.85
N SER A 4 7.10 32.51 8.99
CA SER A 4 6.93 33.96 9.18
C SER A 4 5.87 34.29 10.23
N LEU A 5 5.94 33.69 11.42
CA LEU A 5 4.95 33.79 12.50
C LEU A 5 4.74 35.22 12.97
N SER A 6 5.75 36.08 12.84
CA SER A 6 5.66 37.53 13.12
C SER A 6 4.53 38.25 12.37
N LEU A 7 4.02 37.69 11.26
CA LEU A 7 2.87 38.24 10.53
C LEU A 7 1.52 37.96 11.21
N LEU A 8 1.47 37.00 12.13
CA LEU A 8 0.30 36.71 12.96
C LEU A 8 0.37 37.62 14.20
N THR A 9 -0.29 38.76 14.14
CA THR A 9 -0.25 39.80 15.18
C THR A 9 -1.33 39.63 16.24
N THR A 10 -2.32 38.77 15.99
CA THR A 10 -3.45 38.53 16.89
C THR A 10 -3.61 37.04 17.20
N ARG A 11 -4.16 36.72 18.38
CA ARG A 11 -4.50 35.34 18.75
C ARG A 11 -5.52 34.72 17.79
N ALA A 12 -6.48 35.50 17.32
CA ALA A 12 -7.48 35.06 16.34
C ALA A 12 -6.86 34.60 15.01
N GLN A 13 -5.82 35.28 14.51
CA GLN A 13 -5.08 34.83 13.33
C GLN A 13 -4.34 33.52 13.59
N CYS A 14 -3.72 33.36 14.77
CA CYS A 14 -3.11 32.09 15.16
C CYS A 14 -4.15 30.97 15.24
N ASP A 15 -5.32 31.23 15.82
CA ASP A 15 -6.42 30.27 15.95
C ASP A 15 -6.94 29.81 14.58
N ALA A 16 -7.04 30.71 13.60
CA ALA A 16 -7.39 30.35 12.23
C ALA A 16 -6.35 29.42 11.58
N VAL A 17 -5.06 29.69 11.77
CA VAL A 17 -3.97 28.83 11.26
C VAL A 17 -3.96 27.48 11.96
N LEU A 18 -4.16 27.45 13.29
CA LEU A 18 -4.27 26.22 14.06
C LEU A 18 -5.49 25.39 13.64
N ALA A 19 -6.62 26.01 13.34
CA ALA A 19 -7.80 25.30 12.84
C ALA A 19 -7.51 24.60 11.50
N TYR A 20 -6.83 25.28 10.57
CA TYR A 20 -6.36 24.66 9.33
C TYR A 20 -5.41 23.48 9.60
N ALA A 21 -4.40 23.67 10.44
CA ALA A 21 -3.39 22.66 10.71
C ALA A 21 -3.99 21.42 11.38
N ASN A 22 -4.90 21.60 12.35
CA ASN A 22 -5.63 20.51 13.00
C ASN A 22 -6.56 19.77 12.03
N ALA A 23 -7.24 20.49 11.13
CA ALA A 23 -8.06 19.85 10.08
C ALA A 23 -7.18 19.01 9.13
N LYS A 24 -6.01 19.52 8.74
CA LYS A 24 -5.04 18.77 7.93
C LYS A 24 -4.53 17.53 8.66
N LEU A 25 -4.21 17.65 9.95
CA LEU A 25 -3.77 16.53 10.78
C LEU A 25 -4.86 15.45 10.89
N GLY A 26 -6.13 15.86 11.07
CA GLY A 26 -7.26 14.94 11.08
C GLY A 26 -7.44 14.19 9.75
N LEU A 27 -7.29 14.90 8.62
CA LEU A 27 -7.32 14.28 7.29
C LEU A 27 -6.19 13.26 7.11
N LEU A 28 -4.97 13.61 7.52
CA LEU A 28 -3.83 12.69 7.47
C LEU A 28 -4.06 11.44 8.33
N GLY A 29 -4.65 11.59 9.53
CA GLY A 29 -5.01 10.44 10.37
C GLY A 29 -6.08 9.53 9.75
N TYR A 30 -7.04 10.10 9.02
CA TYR A 30 -8.00 9.30 8.24
C TYR A 30 -7.30 8.54 7.11
N HIS A 31 -6.41 9.20 6.37
CA HIS A 31 -5.65 8.57 5.29
C HIS A 31 -4.76 7.44 5.83
N ASP A 32 -4.07 7.66 6.94
CA ASP A 32 -3.23 6.66 7.60
C ASP A 32 -4.01 5.38 7.94
N ALA A 33 -5.20 5.54 8.54
CA ALA A 33 -6.06 4.41 8.85
C ALA A 33 -6.52 3.64 7.59
N GLN A 34 -6.73 4.33 6.47
CA GLN A 34 -7.11 3.70 5.20
C GLN A 34 -5.93 2.99 4.53
N THR A 35 -4.77 3.65 4.45
CA THR A 35 -3.55 3.09 3.85
C THR A 35 -3.03 1.91 4.67
N GLY A 36 -3.11 1.96 6.00
CA GLY A 36 -2.75 0.83 6.87
C GLY A 36 -3.60 -0.42 6.59
N ARG A 37 -4.93 -0.25 6.46
CA ARG A 37 -5.84 -1.36 6.09
C ARG A 37 -5.54 -1.91 4.69
N ARG A 38 -5.34 -1.03 3.72
CA ARG A 38 -5.00 -1.39 2.34
C ARG A 38 -3.70 -2.19 2.29
N THR A 39 -2.65 -1.68 2.92
CA THR A 39 -1.33 -2.33 2.97
C THR A 39 -1.43 -3.71 3.61
N SER A 40 -2.08 -3.86 4.77
CA SER A 40 -2.25 -5.16 5.42
C SER A 40 -2.94 -6.22 4.52
N ASN A 41 -3.97 -5.81 3.78
CA ASN A 41 -4.70 -6.69 2.87
C ASN A 41 -3.83 -7.06 1.65
N LEU A 42 -3.10 -6.08 1.10
CA LEU A 42 -2.19 -6.28 -0.02
C LEU A 42 -1.00 -7.15 0.37
N THR A 43 -0.41 -7.00 1.55
CA THR A 43 0.70 -7.84 2.01
C THR A 43 0.32 -9.31 2.01
N THR A 44 -0.86 -9.62 2.56
CA THR A 44 -1.36 -11.00 2.62
C THR A 44 -1.58 -11.55 1.21
N SER A 45 -2.25 -10.78 0.36
CA SER A 45 -2.61 -11.20 -1.01
C SER A 45 -1.38 -11.34 -1.91
N ALA A 46 -0.50 -10.34 -1.94
CA ALA A 46 0.71 -10.33 -2.74
C ALA A 46 1.67 -11.46 -2.36
N THR A 47 1.83 -11.72 -1.05
CA THR A 47 2.69 -12.83 -0.57
C THR A 47 2.13 -14.19 -0.99
N SER A 48 0.83 -14.40 -0.78
CA SER A 48 0.15 -15.65 -1.16
C SER A 48 0.20 -15.87 -2.68
N ASP A 49 -0.13 -14.83 -3.45
CA ASP A 49 -0.16 -14.90 -4.92
C ASP A 49 1.24 -15.14 -5.49
N ALA A 50 2.27 -14.49 -4.94
CA ALA A 50 3.66 -14.70 -5.35
C ALA A 50 4.13 -16.14 -5.07
N ALA A 51 3.85 -16.67 -3.88
CA ALA A 51 4.20 -18.05 -3.54
C ALA A 51 3.47 -19.07 -4.43
N GLU A 52 2.18 -18.85 -4.70
CA GLU A 52 1.40 -19.71 -5.58
C GLU A 52 1.93 -19.67 -7.02
N LEU A 53 2.26 -18.48 -7.53
CA LEU A 53 2.87 -18.32 -8.86
C LEU A 53 4.20 -19.06 -9.00
N VAL A 54 5.06 -19.02 -7.97
CA VAL A 54 6.33 -19.77 -7.97
C VAL A 54 6.05 -21.27 -8.10
N SER A 55 5.11 -21.80 -7.31
CA SER A 55 4.74 -23.22 -7.35
C SER A 55 4.15 -23.63 -8.70
N LEU A 56 3.21 -22.85 -9.23
CA LEU A 56 2.56 -23.13 -10.52
C LEU A 56 3.56 -23.09 -11.66
N ASN A 57 4.45 -22.09 -11.68
CA ASN A 57 5.49 -21.98 -12.71
C ASN A 57 6.47 -23.16 -12.66
N ALA A 58 6.85 -23.62 -11.46
CA ALA A 58 7.69 -24.80 -11.30
C ALA A 58 7.01 -26.06 -11.83
N PHE A 59 5.73 -26.27 -11.48
CA PHE A 59 4.94 -27.41 -11.96
C PHE A 59 4.78 -27.40 -13.48
N ILE A 60 4.35 -26.26 -14.06
CA ILE A 60 4.15 -26.10 -15.50
C ILE A 60 5.46 -26.39 -16.23
N THR A 61 6.56 -25.77 -15.81
CA THR A 61 7.88 -25.95 -16.41
C THR A 61 8.32 -27.42 -16.40
N ALA A 62 8.09 -28.13 -15.29
CA ALA A 62 8.46 -29.53 -15.16
C ALA A 62 7.57 -30.45 -16.01
N MET A 63 6.26 -30.20 -16.05
CA MET A 63 5.31 -31.12 -16.67
C MET A 63 5.10 -30.92 -18.17
N THR A 64 5.27 -29.70 -18.69
CA THR A 64 5.15 -29.40 -20.12
C THR A 64 5.99 -30.32 -21.02
N PRO A 65 7.28 -30.58 -20.76
CA PRO A 65 8.06 -31.51 -21.59
C PRO A 65 7.78 -32.99 -21.28
N VAL A 66 7.33 -33.32 -20.07
CA VAL A 66 7.14 -34.72 -19.63
C VAL A 66 5.85 -35.31 -20.17
N ILE A 67 4.74 -34.58 -20.11
CA ILE A 67 3.41 -35.08 -20.49
C ILE A 67 3.35 -35.67 -21.91
N PRO A 68 3.93 -35.04 -22.96
CA PRO A 68 3.92 -35.60 -24.31
C PRO A 68 4.64 -36.96 -24.41
N THR A 69 5.59 -37.26 -23.51
CA THR A 69 6.34 -38.52 -23.48
C THR A 69 5.57 -39.66 -22.82
N LEU A 70 4.47 -39.36 -22.12
CA LEU A 70 3.65 -40.37 -21.47
C LEU A 70 2.88 -41.20 -22.51
N PRO A 71 2.73 -42.52 -22.30
CA PRO A 71 1.85 -43.35 -23.12
C PRO A 71 0.43 -42.80 -23.12
N ALA A 72 -0.25 -42.92 -24.26
CA ALA A 72 -1.66 -42.54 -24.36
C ALA A 72 -2.52 -43.35 -23.37
N GLY A 73 -3.46 -42.68 -22.72
CA GLY A 73 -4.39 -43.26 -21.77
C GLY A 73 -4.72 -42.34 -20.61
N LYS A 74 -5.55 -42.84 -19.69
CA LYS A 74 -6.13 -42.07 -18.57
C LYS A 74 -5.11 -41.30 -17.73
N ASN A 75 -3.91 -41.85 -17.54
CA ASN A 75 -2.86 -41.18 -16.76
C ASN A 75 -2.33 -39.93 -17.48
N ARG A 76 -2.11 -40.00 -18.79
CA ARG A 76 -1.70 -38.84 -19.58
C ARG A 76 -2.79 -37.79 -19.62
N GLU A 77 -4.05 -38.18 -19.86
CA GLU A 77 -5.20 -37.27 -19.88
C GLU A 77 -5.36 -36.53 -18.55
N LYS A 78 -5.18 -37.23 -17.41
CA LYS A 78 -5.20 -36.61 -16.08
C LYS A 78 -4.13 -35.52 -15.96
N GLN A 79 -2.90 -35.82 -16.36
CA GLN A 79 -1.78 -34.87 -16.29
C GLN A 79 -1.96 -33.69 -17.24
N GLU A 80 -2.50 -33.90 -18.44
CA GLU A 80 -2.86 -32.84 -19.38
C GLU A 80 -3.92 -31.90 -18.77
N ASN A 81 -4.94 -32.45 -18.12
CA ASN A 81 -5.95 -31.65 -17.44
C ASN A 81 -5.38 -30.86 -16.25
N GLU A 82 -4.49 -31.46 -15.46
CA GLU A 82 -3.82 -30.81 -14.33
C GLU A 82 -2.90 -29.67 -14.79
N LEU A 83 -2.16 -29.87 -15.89
CA LEU A 83 -1.35 -28.84 -16.54
C LEU A 83 -2.23 -27.67 -17.03
N ARG A 84 -3.37 -27.97 -17.65
CA ARG A 84 -4.32 -26.94 -18.11
C ARG A 84 -4.86 -26.12 -16.94
N VAL A 85 -5.37 -26.78 -15.89
CA VAL A 85 -5.89 -26.08 -14.70
C VAL A 85 -4.83 -25.22 -14.02
N SER A 86 -3.60 -25.72 -13.93
CA SER A 86 -2.48 -24.97 -13.35
C SER A 86 -2.12 -23.73 -14.19
N THR A 87 -2.18 -23.86 -15.52
CA THR A 87 -1.95 -22.76 -16.46
C THR A 87 -3.04 -21.70 -16.34
N ASP A 88 -4.31 -22.12 -16.35
CA ASP A 88 -5.47 -21.23 -16.19
C ASP A 88 -5.38 -20.45 -14.87
N ARG A 89 -4.99 -21.12 -13.78
CA ARG A 89 -4.81 -20.50 -12.46
C ARG A 89 -3.66 -19.49 -12.44
N ARG A 90 -2.51 -19.83 -13.04
CA ARG A 90 -1.36 -18.91 -13.19
C ARG A 90 -1.78 -17.66 -13.96
N ASP A 91 -2.51 -17.81 -15.06
CA ASP A 91 -2.91 -16.67 -15.89
C ASP A 91 -3.90 -15.77 -15.15
N ALA A 92 -4.82 -16.35 -14.37
CA ALA A 92 -5.70 -15.59 -13.49
C ALA A 92 -4.95 -14.84 -12.38
N LEU A 93 -3.89 -15.42 -11.82
CA LEU A 93 -2.99 -14.77 -10.86
C LEU A 93 -2.21 -13.61 -11.49
N LEU A 94 -1.70 -13.79 -12.70
CA LEU A 94 -0.99 -12.74 -13.44
C LEU A 94 -1.93 -11.58 -13.81
N ALA A 95 -3.15 -11.87 -14.23
CA ALA A 95 -4.13 -10.85 -14.59
C ALA A 95 -4.51 -9.92 -13.42
N ARG A 96 -4.43 -10.40 -12.17
CA ARG A 96 -4.73 -9.60 -10.96
C ARG A 96 -3.52 -8.91 -10.34
N GLN A 97 -2.30 -9.13 -10.83
CA GLN A 97 -1.10 -8.47 -10.30
C GLN A 97 -1.20 -6.94 -10.37
N GLY A 98 -1.85 -6.39 -11.40
CA GLY A 98 -2.08 -4.94 -11.49
C GLY A 98 -3.01 -4.35 -10.43
N GLN A 99 -3.65 -5.18 -9.59
CA GLN A 99 -4.57 -4.75 -8.53
C GLN A 99 -4.08 -5.10 -7.13
N GLN A 100 -3.33 -6.20 -6.99
CA GLN A 100 -2.88 -6.70 -5.69
C GLN A 100 -1.50 -7.38 -5.71
N GLY A 101 -0.74 -7.13 -6.77
CA GLY A 101 0.61 -7.63 -6.93
C GLY A 101 1.64 -6.88 -6.07
N PRO A 102 2.90 -7.31 -6.15
CA PRO A 102 3.98 -6.73 -5.37
C PRO A 102 4.22 -5.25 -5.68
N GLU A 103 4.06 -4.79 -6.93
CA GLU A 103 4.20 -3.37 -7.23
C GLU A 103 3.12 -2.52 -6.52
N VAL A 104 1.87 -2.97 -6.54
CA VAL A 104 0.76 -2.26 -5.90
C VAL A 104 0.91 -2.20 -4.37
N LEU A 105 1.49 -3.25 -3.77
CA LEU A 105 1.87 -3.24 -2.37
C LEU A 105 2.93 -2.16 -2.09
N LEU A 106 4.00 -2.13 -2.87
CA LEU A 106 5.08 -1.15 -2.68
C LEU A 106 4.60 0.29 -2.87
N GLU A 107 3.67 0.53 -3.80
CA GLU A 107 3.01 1.84 -3.94
C GLU A 107 2.23 2.24 -2.68
N ALA A 108 1.45 1.32 -2.12
CA ALA A 108 0.69 1.57 -0.89
C ALA A 108 1.61 1.81 0.33
N GLU A 109 2.71 1.07 0.43
CA GLU A 109 3.73 1.26 1.47
C GLU A 109 4.41 2.63 1.32
N ALA A 110 4.73 3.06 0.10
CA ALA A 110 5.30 4.37 -0.18
C ALA A 110 4.32 5.51 0.20
N GLU A 111 3.03 5.36 -0.13
CA GLU A 111 1.98 6.31 0.31
C GLU A 111 1.92 6.41 1.84
N SER A 112 1.99 5.28 2.55
CA SER A 112 2.03 5.25 4.02
C SER A 112 3.25 5.98 4.57
N GLY A 113 4.44 5.72 4.00
CA GLY A 113 5.67 6.39 4.42
C GLY A 113 5.64 7.91 4.21
N LEU A 114 4.93 8.41 3.20
CA LEU A 114 4.72 9.86 3.03
C LEU A 114 3.83 10.45 4.13
N ILE A 115 2.86 9.70 4.64
CA ILE A 115 2.00 10.14 5.75
C ILE A 115 2.81 10.20 7.04
N ASP A 116 3.66 9.21 7.29
CA ASP A 116 4.56 9.15 8.45
C ASP A 116 5.51 10.35 8.53
N ILE A 117 5.87 10.95 7.39
CA ILE A 117 6.67 12.17 7.32
C ILE A 117 5.82 13.42 7.53
N GLN A 118 4.63 13.47 6.93
CA GLN A 118 3.75 14.64 6.97
C GLN A 118 3.16 14.88 8.36
N VAL A 119 2.84 13.83 9.12
CA VAL A 119 2.22 13.95 10.44
C VAL A 119 3.12 14.71 11.42
N PRO A 120 4.39 14.29 11.67
CA PRO A 120 5.31 15.04 12.53
C PRO A 120 5.57 16.45 12.04
N PHE A 121 5.63 16.66 10.72
CA PHE A 121 5.81 17.99 10.14
C PHE A 121 4.66 18.95 10.50
N ILE A 122 3.41 18.49 10.39
CA ILE A 122 2.25 19.30 10.76
C ILE A 122 2.16 19.49 12.28
N GLN A 123 2.55 18.48 13.07
CA GLN A 123 2.62 18.60 14.53
C GLN A 123 3.65 19.65 14.98
N ASP A 124 4.84 19.68 14.36
CA ASP A 124 5.84 20.74 14.60
C ASP A 124 5.28 22.12 14.26
N PHE A 125 4.60 22.25 13.11
CA PHE A 125 3.95 23.50 12.72
C PHE A 125 2.91 23.97 13.77
N ILE A 126 2.06 23.06 14.25
CA ILE A 126 1.08 23.34 15.31
C ILE A 126 1.79 23.80 16.59
N ALA A 127 2.88 23.13 16.99
CA ALA A 127 3.63 23.47 18.18
C ALA A 127 4.23 24.89 18.08
N GLN A 128 4.83 25.23 16.94
CA GLN A 128 5.41 26.56 16.70
C GLN A 128 4.35 27.68 16.70
N VAL A 129 3.21 27.48 16.03
CA VAL A 129 2.12 28.46 16.03
C VAL A 129 1.51 28.62 17.42
N THR A 130 1.38 27.52 18.17
CA THR A 130 0.90 27.55 19.56
C THR A 130 1.84 28.33 20.48
N ALA A 131 3.15 28.11 20.34
CA ALA A 131 4.16 28.85 21.08
C ALA A 131 4.12 30.35 20.76
N HIS A 132 4.02 30.72 19.47
CA HIS A 132 3.88 32.13 19.05
C HIS A 132 2.60 32.77 19.59
N ARG A 133 1.46 32.07 19.49
CA ARG A 133 0.17 32.54 20.02
C ARG A 133 0.25 32.91 21.50
N ALA A 134 0.99 32.14 22.29
CA ALA A 134 1.16 32.39 23.73
C ALA A 134 1.91 33.70 24.03
N THR A 135 2.70 34.23 23.08
CA THR A 135 3.42 35.52 23.21
C THR A 135 2.54 36.73 22.94
N LEU A 136 1.39 36.55 22.27
CA LEU A 136 0.48 37.63 21.94
C LEU A 136 -0.42 37.95 23.14
N SER A 137 -0.70 39.24 23.36
CA SER A 137 -1.64 39.69 24.39
C SER A 137 -3.04 39.11 24.16
N ALA A 138 -3.78 38.92 25.25
CA ALA A 138 -5.13 38.33 25.25
C ALA A 138 -6.11 39.12 24.39
#